data_AF-K0Q361-F1
#
_entry.id   AF-K0Q361-F1
#
_cell.length_a   1.000
_cell.length_b   1.000
_cell.length_c   1.000
_cell.angle_alpha   90.00
_cell.angle_beta   90.00
_cell.angle_gamma   90.00
#
_symmetry.space_group_name_H-M   'P 1'
#
loop_
_entity.id
_entity.type
_entity.pdbx_description
1 polymer ?
#
loop_
_entity_poly.entity_id
_entity_poly.type
_entity_poly.pdbx_seq_one_letter_code
_entity_poly.pdbx_strand_id
1 'polypeptide(L)'
;MEGKLVGVHKVNVKLANGNTETYYYAWRGKGAPRMVSKPGTKAFTQEYVRLTRDREKASIEGTIGSLIDEFRKTAGYLKLAASTRRDYERQLATIRVKFENFPIKAIEARGSRRIFINWRDTMKEAPRSADMHIALLSRLFSWAKGNEVILRNPLEEVERLHSGTRRDIIWSDDQLTKLLTEAVPHLRQVALIALWTMQRQADILTMPTLAFDGQRVSIKQGKTGARVRVVAAPDIMPVLRKAKEDERQRVLVNSFGQNWTSSGFRASWRKEMKRLDIKGVTFHDLRGTAITYAYANLDRSHDEKIKLISEISGHSQDDAESIIRKHYLAGQEVIDAIGRGTNKA
;
A
#
# COMPACT_ATOMS: atom_id res chain seq x y z
N MET A 1 -12.09 0.12 34.76
CA MET A 1 -11.06 -0.94 34.89
C MET A 1 -9.69 -0.29 34.91
N GLU A 2 -9.09 -0.16 36.09
CA GLU A 2 -7.69 0.26 36.24
C GLU A 2 -6.79 -0.89 35.77
N GLY A 3 -6.30 -0.81 34.54
CA GLY A 3 -5.29 -1.73 34.04
C GLY A 3 -3.97 -1.50 34.76
N LYS A 4 -3.42 -2.53 35.41
CA LYS A 4 -2.09 -2.48 36.03
C LYS A 4 -1.05 -2.16 34.95
N LEU A 5 -0.48 -0.95 34.98
CA LEU A 5 0.56 -0.54 34.03
C LEU A 5 1.82 -1.38 34.27
N VAL A 6 2.12 -2.30 33.35
CA VAL A 6 3.31 -3.15 33.38
C VAL A 6 4.52 -2.34 32.92
N GLY A 7 5.50 -2.12 33.79
CA GLY A 7 6.77 -1.44 33.45
C GLY A 7 7.10 -0.20 34.29
N VAL A 8 6.12 0.36 35.03
CA VAL A 8 6.35 1.48 35.95
C VAL A 8 7.25 1.05 37.12
N HIS A 9 8.31 1.81 37.38
CA HIS A 9 9.22 1.57 38.50
C HIS A 9 8.88 2.49 39.68
N LYS A 10 8.89 1.95 40.90
CA LYS A 10 8.58 2.68 42.13
C LYS A 10 9.81 2.75 43.03
N VAL A 11 10.08 3.92 43.58
CA VAL A 11 11.19 4.15 44.51
C VAL A 11 10.66 4.91 45.72
N ASN A 12 10.94 4.42 46.93
CA ASN A 12 10.60 5.14 48.15
C ASN A 12 11.79 6.03 48.52
N VAL A 13 11.54 7.33 48.71
CA VAL A 13 12.56 8.33 49.01
C VAL A 13 12.25 8.93 50.37
N LYS A 14 13.25 8.97 51.27
CA LYS A 14 13.15 9.65 52.56
C LYS A 14 13.47 11.13 52.36
N LEU A 15 12.53 11.99 52.68
CA LEU A 15 12.64 13.44 52.58
C LEU A 15 13.41 14.00 53.78
N ALA A 16 13.95 15.21 53.64
CA ALA A 16 14.71 15.90 54.69
C ALA A 16 13.90 16.14 55.98
N ASN A 17 12.56 16.18 55.88
CA ASN A 17 11.64 16.29 57.01
C ASN A 17 11.32 14.95 57.69
N GLY A 18 12.00 13.86 57.30
CA GLY A 18 11.81 12.52 57.88
C GLY A 18 10.71 11.69 57.25
N ASN A 19 9.82 12.29 56.44
CA ASN A 19 8.73 11.57 55.78
C ASN A 19 9.21 10.75 54.57
N THR A 20 8.50 9.67 54.25
CA THR A 20 8.79 8.84 53.08
C THR A 20 7.78 9.14 51.97
N GLU A 21 8.26 9.46 50.77
CA GLU A 21 7.45 9.69 49.58
C GLU A 21 7.77 8.66 48.51
N THR A 22 6.74 8.22 47.75
CA THR A 22 6.90 7.23 46.69
C THR A 22 6.99 7.91 45.33
N TYR A 23 8.14 7.79 44.67
CA TYR A 23 8.35 8.28 43.32
C TYR A 23 8.06 7.19 42.29
N TYR A 24 7.43 7.58 41.20
CA TYR A 24 7.09 6.71 40.08
C TYR A 24 7.91 7.14 38.88
N TYR A 25 8.53 6.17 38.20
CA TYR A 25 9.30 6.38 36.99
C TYR A 25 8.69 5.56 35.86
N ALA A 26 8.72 6.10 34.65
CA ALA A 26 8.15 5.43 33.48
C ALA A 26 8.85 4.08 33.16
N TRP A 27 10.07 3.86 33.67
CA TRP A 27 10.77 2.56 33.65
C TRP A 27 11.89 2.50 34.70
N ARG A 28 12.53 1.33 34.81
CA ARG A 28 13.74 1.13 35.62
C ARG A 28 15.00 1.42 34.79
N GLY A 29 15.94 2.21 35.31
CA GLY A 29 17.28 2.43 34.72
C GLY A 29 17.70 3.90 34.64
N LYS A 30 18.96 4.13 34.24
CA LYS A 30 19.53 5.47 34.05
C LYS A 30 18.77 6.23 32.96
N GLY A 31 18.40 7.48 33.23
CA GLY A 31 17.64 8.33 32.30
C GLY A 31 16.13 8.07 32.29
N ALA A 32 15.58 7.29 33.23
CA ALA A 32 14.14 7.14 33.36
C ALA A 32 13.50 8.46 33.82
N PRO A 33 12.52 9.02 33.08
CA PRO A 33 11.81 10.21 33.49
C PRO A 33 10.88 9.87 34.66
N ARG A 34 10.92 10.73 35.69
CA ARG A 34 9.97 10.69 36.80
C ARG A 34 8.59 11.08 36.29
N MET A 35 7.58 10.29 36.66
CA MET A 35 6.19 10.60 36.44
C MET A 35 5.67 11.47 37.59
N VAL A 36 4.96 12.55 37.25
CA VAL A 36 4.46 13.51 38.25
C VAL A 36 2.97 13.37 38.51
N SER A 37 2.22 12.74 37.59
CA SER A 37 0.78 12.53 37.76
C SER A 37 0.48 11.57 38.91
N LYS A 38 -0.70 11.70 39.51
CA LYS A 38 -1.13 10.83 40.62
C LYS A 38 -1.40 9.39 40.12
N PRO A 39 -0.77 8.35 40.71
CA PRO A 39 -1.03 6.95 40.37
C PRO A 39 -2.51 6.58 40.44
N GLY A 40 -2.98 5.70 39.55
CA GLY A 40 -4.40 5.30 39.44
C GLY A 40 -5.27 6.25 38.60
N THR A 41 -4.74 7.42 38.19
CA THR A 41 -5.49 8.37 37.36
C THR A 41 -5.30 8.14 35.86
N LYS A 42 -6.25 8.64 35.04
CA LYS A 42 -6.09 8.67 33.56
C LYS A 42 -4.87 9.49 33.13
N ALA A 43 -4.57 10.58 33.83
CA ALA A 43 -3.40 11.42 33.57
C ALA A 43 -2.09 10.64 33.73
N PHE A 44 -2.00 9.78 34.75
CA PHE A 44 -0.85 8.88 34.95
C PHE A 44 -0.65 7.90 33.81
N THR A 45 -1.74 7.33 33.30
CA THR A 45 -1.69 6.44 32.12
C THR A 45 -1.27 7.18 30.86
N GLN A 46 -1.78 8.38 30.61
CA GLN A 46 -1.40 9.19 29.45
C GLN A 46 0.06 9.65 29.52
N GLU A 47 0.52 10.06 30.71
CA GLU A 47 1.92 10.41 30.96
C GLU A 47 2.83 9.21 30.73
N TYR A 48 2.46 8.02 31.23
CA TYR A 48 3.21 6.78 30.99
C TYR A 48 3.34 6.48 29.50
N VAL A 49 2.22 6.52 28.76
CA VAL A 49 2.22 6.27 27.31
C VAL A 49 3.07 7.30 26.58
N ARG A 50 2.96 8.59 26.91
CA ARG A 50 3.77 9.65 26.30
C ARG A 50 5.27 9.42 26.53
N LEU A 51 5.67 9.13 27.77
CA LEU A 51 7.07 8.96 28.13
C LEU A 51 7.68 7.67 27.56
N THR A 52 6.88 6.63 27.38
CA THR A 52 7.34 5.34 26.84
C THR A 52 7.25 5.24 25.32
N ARG A 53 6.52 6.15 24.65
CA ARG A 53 6.23 6.12 23.21
C ARG A 53 7.48 6.08 22.34
N ASP A 54 8.46 6.93 22.67
CA ASP A 54 9.69 7.13 21.88
C ASP A 54 10.91 6.49 22.55
N ARG A 55 10.68 5.66 23.57
CA ARG A 55 11.75 4.90 24.19
C ARG A 55 12.22 3.84 23.20
N GLU A 56 13.38 4.07 22.59
CA GLU A 56 14.17 3.01 21.98
C GLU A 56 14.51 2.00 23.08
N LYS A 57 13.71 0.95 23.19
CA LYS A 57 14.13 -0.22 23.92
C LYS A 57 15.18 -0.86 23.03
N ALA A 58 16.46 -0.64 23.36
CA ALA A 58 17.55 -1.33 22.70
C ALA A 58 17.20 -2.82 22.66
N SER A 59 17.09 -3.38 21.46
CA SER A 59 16.84 -4.80 21.32
C SER A 59 17.99 -5.57 21.96
N ILE A 60 17.67 -6.72 22.56
CA ILE A 60 18.68 -7.58 23.16
C ILE A 60 19.57 -8.11 22.04
N GLU A 61 20.89 -8.01 22.21
CA GLU A 61 21.84 -8.52 21.22
C GLU A 61 21.64 -10.02 20.99
N GLY A 62 21.77 -10.46 19.74
CA GLY A 62 21.56 -11.85 19.36
C GLY A 62 20.08 -12.26 19.31
N THR A 63 19.14 -11.33 19.15
CA THR A 63 17.72 -11.62 18.93
C THR A 63 17.21 -11.13 17.59
N ILE A 64 16.02 -11.57 17.19
CA ILE A 64 15.34 -11.03 16.00
C ILE A 64 15.13 -9.51 16.11
N GLY A 65 14.92 -8.98 17.32
CA GLY A 65 14.85 -7.52 17.54
C GLY A 65 16.11 -6.80 17.07
N SER A 66 17.30 -7.27 17.48
CA SER A 66 18.57 -6.66 17.08
C SER A 66 18.82 -6.83 15.58
N LEU A 67 18.47 -8.00 15.03
CA LEU A 67 18.56 -8.29 13.60
C LEU A 67 17.70 -7.33 12.74
N ILE A 68 16.50 -6.99 13.21
CA ILE A 68 15.63 -6.01 12.53
C ILE A 68 16.26 -4.61 12.56
N ASP A 69 16.88 -4.21 13.67
CA ASP A 69 17.52 -2.88 13.77
C ASP A 69 18.74 -2.77 12.87
N GLU A 70 19.54 -3.84 12.74
CA GLU A 70 20.64 -3.90 11.79
C GLU A 70 20.13 -3.89 10.34
N PHE A 71 19.10 -4.68 10.03
CA PHE A 71 18.50 -4.71 8.69
C PHE A 71 18.01 -3.33 8.22
N ARG A 72 17.41 -2.54 9.13
CA ARG A 72 16.96 -1.17 8.86
C ARG A 72 18.09 -0.20 8.51
N LYS A 73 19.32 -0.46 8.98
CA LYS A 73 20.50 0.36 8.68
C LYS A 73 21.14 0.01 7.33
N THR A 74 20.74 -1.09 6.70
CA THR A 74 21.34 -1.52 5.43
C THR A 74 21.05 -0.53 4.30
N ALA A 75 22.02 -0.36 3.40
CA ALA A 75 21.83 0.46 2.19
C ALA A 75 20.64 -0.04 1.34
N GLY A 76 20.41 -1.36 1.31
CA GLY A 76 19.27 -1.96 0.61
C GLY A 76 17.93 -1.52 1.19
N TYR A 77 17.79 -1.48 2.51
CA TYR A 77 16.58 -0.98 3.17
C TYR A 77 16.41 0.54 2.95
N LEU A 78 17.48 1.31 3.10
CA LEU A 78 17.44 2.77 2.95
C LEU A 78 17.09 3.22 1.53
N LYS A 79 17.46 2.44 0.50
CA LYS A 79 17.09 2.70 -0.91
C LYS A 79 15.63 2.40 -1.25
N LEU A 80 14.87 1.73 -0.38
CA LEU A 80 13.47 1.42 -0.64
C LEU A 80 12.61 2.69 -0.78
N ALA A 81 11.60 2.64 -1.65
CA ALA A 81 10.62 3.71 -1.76
C ALA A 81 9.92 3.97 -0.42
N ALA A 82 9.57 5.22 -0.13
CA ALA A 82 8.97 5.61 1.15
C ALA A 82 7.66 4.89 1.48
N SER A 83 6.87 4.48 0.47
CA SER A 83 5.70 3.62 0.67
C SER A 83 6.08 2.20 1.10
N THR A 84 7.06 1.60 0.42
CA THR A 84 7.54 0.26 0.74
C THR A 84 8.14 0.20 2.14
N ARG A 85 8.93 1.23 2.54
CA ARG A 85 9.44 1.33 3.92
C ARG A 85 8.29 1.42 4.93
N ARG A 86 7.28 2.26 4.70
CA ARG A 86 6.10 2.34 5.59
C ARG A 86 5.37 1.00 5.73
N ASP A 87 5.22 0.25 4.64
CA ASP A 87 4.60 -1.07 4.68
C ASP A 87 5.48 -2.08 5.43
N TYR A 88 6.80 -2.03 5.24
CA TYR A 88 7.76 -2.85 5.98
C TYR A 88 7.71 -2.53 7.47
N GLU A 89 7.73 -1.25 7.85
CA GLU A 89 7.67 -0.82 9.25
C GLU A 89 6.42 -1.34 9.97
N ARG A 90 5.24 -1.30 9.30
CA ARG A 90 4.02 -1.90 9.85
C ARG A 90 4.20 -3.39 10.09
N GLN A 91 4.77 -4.11 9.14
CA GLN A 91 4.97 -5.56 9.25
C GLN A 91 6.02 -5.91 10.32
N LEU A 92 7.13 -5.18 10.38
CA LEU A 92 8.17 -5.31 11.38
C LEU A 92 7.64 -5.05 12.79
N ALA A 93 6.75 -4.06 12.97
CA ALA A 93 6.10 -3.82 14.25
C ALA A 93 5.31 -5.05 14.73
N THR A 94 4.52 -5.68 13.85
CA THR A 94 3.79 -6.92 14.18
C THR A 94 4.75 -8.09 14.47
N ILE A 95 5.83 -8.22 13.70
CA ILE A 95 6.87 -9.24 13.93
C ILE A 95 7.52 -9.04 15.29
N ARG A 96 7.89 -7.82 15.66
CA ARG A 96 8.51 -7.48 16.94
C ARG A 96 7.60 -7.86 18.11
N VAL A 97 6.30 -7.57 18.04
CA VAL A 97 5.34 -7.99 19.08
C VAL A 97 5.46 -9.49 19.41
N LYS A 98 5.70 -10.33 18.40
CA LYS A 98 5.80 -11.78 18.60
C LYS A 98 7.23 -12.27 18.88
N PHE A 99 8.22 -11.71 18.20
CA PHE A 99 9.55 -12.30 18.09
C PHE A 99 10.70 -11.40 18.55
N GLU A 100 10.43 -10.23 19.16
CA GLU A 100 11.47 -9.28 19.63
C GLU A 100 12.66 -9.97 20.34
N ASN A 101 12.37 -10.85 21.29
CA ASN A 101 13.37 -11.51 22.12
C ASN A 101 13.74 -12.92 21.63
N PHE A 102 13.29 -13.32 20.43
CA PHE A 102 13.56 -14.65 19.90
C PHE A 102 15.06 -14.76 19.55
N PRO A 103 15.82 -15.70 20.14
CA PRO A 103 17.26 -15.78 19.91
C PRO A 103 17.61 -16.16 18.47
N ILE A 104 18.59 -15.49 17.88
CA ILE A 104 19.08 -15.78 16.52
C ILE A 104 19.58 -17.23 16.44
N LYS A 105 20.32 -17.72 17.44
CA LYS A 105 20.76 -19.12 17.51
C LYS A 105 19.60 -20.12 17.46
N ALA A 106 18.41 -19.75 17.95
CA ALA A 106 17.23 -20.60 17.91
C ALA A 106 16.54 -20.63 16.53
N ILE A 107 16.87 -19.70 15.62
CA ILE A 107 16.40 -19.71 14.23
C ILE A 107 16.93 -20.96 13.51
N GLU A 108 18.14 -21.40 13.86
CA GLU A 108 18.80 -22.52 13.21
C GLU A 108 18.38 -23.88 13.78
N ALA A 109 17.82 -23.92 14.98
CA ALA A 109 17.41 -25.14 15.65
C ALA A 109 16.36 -25.93 14.85
N ARG A 110 16.38 -27.26 14.98
CA ARG A 110 15.34 -28.12 14.41
C ARG A 110 13.98 -27.71 15.00
N GLY A 111 12.98 -27.54 14.14
CA GLY A 111 11.63 -27.12 14.54
C GLY A 111 11.38 -25.62 14.53
N SER A 112 12.40 -24.76 14.37
CA SER A 112 12.24 -23.30 14.31
C SER A 112 11.25 -22.85 13.23
N ARG A 113 11.30 -23.45 12.04
CA ARG A 113 10.34 -23.21 10.93
C ARG A 113 8.90 -23.34 11.42
N ARG A 114 8.59 -24.39 12.21
CA ARG A 114 7.24 -24.65 12.71
C ARG A 114 6.73 -23.50 13.58
N ILE A 115 7.59 -22.83 14.34
CA ILE A 115 7.22 -21.68 15.19
C ILE A 115 6.68 -20.54 14.32
N PHE A 116 7.38 -20.19 13.24
CA PHE A 116 6.98 -19.12 12.33
C PHE A 116 5.74 -19.49 11.50
N ILE A 117 5.66 -20.73 11.03
CA ILE A 117 4.49 -21.22 10.28
C ILE A 117 3.25 -21.26 11.17
N ASN A 118 3.36 -21.79 12.39
CA ASN A 118 2.23 -21.77 13.33
C ASN A 118 1.77 -20.34 13.61
N TRP A 119 2.69 -19.38 13.72
CA TRP A 119 2.32 -17.96 13.83
C TRP A 119 1.61 -17.43 12.59
N ARG A 120 2.07 -17.74 11.37
CA ARG A 120 1.36 -17.42 10.12
C ARG A 120 -0.08 -17.93 10.16
N ASP A 121 -0.26 -19.18 10.59
CA ASP A 121 -1.55 -19.86 10.55
C ASP A 121 -2.53 -19.30 11.60
N THR A 122 -2.05 -18.62 12.65
CA THR A 122 -2.93 -17.82 13.54
C THR A 122 -3.60 -16.64 12.82
N MET A 123 -3.06 -16.22 11.68
CA MET A 123 -3.55 -15.10 10.86
C MET A 123 -4.27 -15.58 9.58
N LYS A 124 -4.70 -16.86 9.53
CA LYS A 124 -5.30 -17.47 8.32
C LYS A 124 -6.53 -16.76 7.76
N GLU A 125 -7.29 -16.05 8.61
CA GLU A 125 -8.46 -15.25 8.19
C GLU A 125 -8.05 -14.00 7.37
N ALA A 126 -6.77 -13.62 7.41
CA ALA A 126 -6.18 -12.55 6.61
C ALA A 126 -4.96 -13.08 5.83
N PRO A 127 -5.17 -14.02 4.88
CA PRO A 127 -4.10 -14.86 4.33
C PRO A 127 -3.01 -14.04 3.62
N ARG A 128 -3.39 -12.99 2.88
CA ARG A 128 -2.44 -12.10 2.21
C ARG A 128 -1.55 -11.33 3.20
N SER A 129 -2.11 -10.90 4.33
CA SER A 129 -1.33 -10.20 5.36
C SER A 129 -0.39 -11.18 6.06
N ALA A 130 -0.87 -12.40 6.35
CA ALA A 130 -0.06 -13.47 6.93
C ALA A 130 1.16 -13.79 6.04
N ASP A 131 0.94 -13.96 4.74
CA ASP A 131 2.02 -14.21 3.77
C ASP A 131 3.01 -13.05 3.68
N MET A 132 2.53 -11.80 3.77
CA MET A 132 3.42 -10.63 3.78
C MET A 132 4.37 -10.64 4.97
N HIS A 133 3.88 -10.95 6.17
CA HIS A 133 4.74 -11.05 7.36
C HIS A 133 5.80 -12.14 7.21
N ILE A 134 5.42 -13.31 6.69
CA ILE A 134 6.35 -14.42 6.46
C ILE A 134 7.35 -14.10 5.35
N ALA A 135 6.92 -13.43 4.28
CA ALA A 135 7.81 -12.97 3.22
C ALA A 135 8.86 -11.97 3.76
N LEU A 136 8.47 -11.05 4.65
CA LEU A 136 9.41 -10.11 5.25
C LEU A 136 10.36 -10.78 6.24
N LEU A 137 9.89 -11.74 7.05
CA LEU A 137 10.75 -12.57 7.89
C LEU A 137 11.75 -13.39 7.06
N SER A 138 11.28 -14.03 5.98
CA SER A 138 12.14 -14.78 5.07
C SER A 138 13.19 -13.87 4.42
N ARG A 139 12.80 -12.65 4.01
CA ARG A 139 13.76 -11.65 3.50
C ARG A 139 14.81 -11.26 4.56
N LEU A 140 14.38 -11.02 5.80
CA LEU A 140 15.27 -10.70 6.92
C LEU A 140 16.28 -11.84 7.16
N PHE A 141 15.82 -13.09 7.17
CA PHE A 141 16.69 -14.26 7.36
C PHE A 141 17.59 -14.53 6.16
N SER A 142 17.15 -14.28 4.92
CA SER A 142 18.04 -14.32 3.76
C SER A 142 19.14 -13.25 3.84
N TRP A 143 18.83 -12.05 4.34
CA TRP A 143 19.85 -11.03 4.60
C TRP A 143 20.82 -11.48 5.69
N ALA A 144 20.33 -12.00 6.81
CA ALA A 144 21.16 -12.55 7.89
C ALA A 144 22.08 -13.68 7.40
N LYS A 145 21.54 -14.60 6.59
CA LYS A 145 22.30 -15.69 5.95
C LYS A 145 23.41 -15.15 5.05
N GLY A 146 23.09 -14.17 4.21
CA GLY A 146 24.07 -13.54 3.31
C GLY A 146 25.16 -12.72 4.02
N ASN A 147 24.97 -12.40 5.31
CA ASN A 147 25.98 -11.76 6.16
C ASN A 147 26.57 -12.73 7.19
N GLU A 148 26.38 -14.04 7.00
CA GLU A 148 26.93 -15.11 7.84
C GLU A 148 26.50 -15.06 9.32
N VAL A 149 25.40 -14.34 9.62
CA VAL A 149 24.82 -14.26 10.98
C VAL A 149 24.08 -15.55 11.33
N ILE A 150 23.53 -16.24 10.32
CA ILE A 150 22.94 -17.57 10.41
C ILE A 150 23.41 -18.41 9.22
N LEU A 151 23.44 -19.73 9.35
CA LEU A 151 23.86 -20.66 8.29
C LEU A 151 22.71 -21.00 7.33
N ARG A 152 21.46 -20.95 7.80
CA ARG A 152 20.28 -21.32 7.01
C ARG A 152 19.09 -20.40 7.26
N ASN A 153 18.31 -20.11 6.22
CA ASN A 153 17.03 -19.45 6.36
C ASN A 153 15.92 -20.51 6.52
N PRO A 154 15.27 -20.65 7.70
CA PRO A 154 14.24 -21.65 7.92
C PRO A 154 12.93 -21.37 7.17
N LEU A 155 12.81 -20.22 6.49
CA LEU A 155 11.65 -19.76 5.73
C LEU A 155 11.91 -19.69 4.22
N GLU A 156 12.87 -20.45 3.71
CA GLU A 156 12.98 -20.72 2.28
C GLU A 156 11.74 -21.52 1.81
N GLU A 157 11.25 -21.20 0.61
CA GLU A 157 10.16 -21.96 -0.06
C GLU A 157 8.92 -22.21 0.81
N VAL A 158 8.47 -21.18 1.53
CA VAL A 158 7.22 -21.27 2.30
C VAL A 158 6.03 -21.16 1.37
N GLU A 159 5.14 -22.15 1.43
CA GLU A 159 3.84 -22.13 0.75
C GLU A 159 3.02 -20.91 1.17
N ARG A 160 2.30 -20.29 0.23
CA ARG A 160 1.47 -19.11 0.51
C ARG A 160 0.04 -19.53 0.85
N LEU A 161 -0.55 -18.88 1.84
CA LEU A 161 -1.97 -19.06 2.17
C LEU A 161 -2.88 -18.36 1.15
N HIS A 162 -2.44 -17.21 0.62
CA HIS A 162 -3.19 -16.45 -0.35
C HIS A 162 -2.96 -16.98 -1.76
N SER A 163 -4.02 -17.47 -2.37
CA SER A 163 -4.13 -17.71 -3.80
C SER A 163 -5.07 -16.70 -4.45
N GLY A 164 -4.92 -16.52 -5.76
CA GLY A 164 -5.82 -15.70 -6.57
C GLY A 164 -5.20 -14.41 -7.10
N THR A 165 -5.82 -13.93 -8.17
CA THR A 165 -5.52 -12.66 -8.82
C THR A 165 -6.84 -11.94 -9.09
N ARG A 166 -6.79 -10.62 -9.34
CA ARG A 166 -7.96 -9.87 -9.81
C ARG A 166 -7.94 -9.65 -11.32
N ARG A 167 -7.01 -10.28 -12.03
CA ARG A 167 -6.83 -10.09 -13.48
C ARG A 167 -8.07 -10.49 -14.28
N ASP A 168 -8.90 -11.38 -13.75
CA ASP A 168 -10.17 -11.89 -14.28
C ASP A 168 -11.40 -11.01 -13.92
N ILE A 169 -11.21 -9.91 -13.20
CA ILE A 169 -12.29 -8.99 -12.86
C ILE A 169 -12.24 -7.78 -13.80
N ILE A 170 -13.31 -7.59 -14.57
CA ILE A 170 -13.55 -6.40 -15.42
C ILE A 170 -14.85 -5.74 -15.02
N TRP A 171 -14.95 -4.45 -15.34
CA TRP A 171 -16.21 -3.71 -15.21
C TRP A 171 -17.14 -4.09 -16.36
N SER A 172 -18.43 -4.30 -16.05
CA SER A 172 -19.44 -4.53 -17.10
C SER A 172 -19.83 -3.24 -17.82
N ASP A 173 -20.53 -3.38 -18.95
CA ASP A 173 -21.11 -2.26 -19.72
C ASP A 173 -21.94 -1.36 -18.82
N ASP A 174 -22.91 -1.94 -18.11
CA ASP A 174 -23.83 -1.21 -17.23
C ASP A 174 -23.07 -0.46 -16.12
N GLN A 175 -22.04 -1.09 -15.55
CA GLN A 175 -21.24 -0.45 -14.50
C GLN A 175 -20.44 0.73 -15.04
N LEU A 176 -19.82 0.60 -16.22
CA LEU A 176 -19.11 1.71 -16.84
C LEU A 176 -20.07 2.81 -17.30
N THR A 177 -21.20 2.46 -17.94
CA THR A 177 -22.24 3.43 -18.31
C THR A 177 -22.64 4.23 -17.09
N LYS A 178 -23.04 3.55 -16.01
CA LYS A 178 -23.46 4.19 -14.75
C LYS A 178 -22.36 5.08 -14.15
N LEU A 179 -21.12 4.60 -14.13
CA LEU A 179 -19.97 5.38 -13.65
C LEU A 179 -19.75 6.64 -14.49
N LEU A 180 -19.87 6.54 -15.82
CA LEU A 180 -19.55 7.63 -16.74
C LEU A 180 -20.72 8.61 -16.91
N THR A 181 -21.96 8.22 -16.65
CA THR A 181 -23.12 9.11 -16.74
C THR A 181 -23.51 9.72 -15.40
N GLU A 182 -23.53 8.93 -14.33
CA GLU A 182 -24.12 9.33 -13.04
C GLU A 182 -23.09 9.76 -11.98
N ALA A 183 -21.80 9.43 -12.15
CA ALA A 183 -20.81 9.77 -11.13
C ALA A 183 -20.54 11.28 -11.04
N VAL A 184 -20.22 11.75 -9.83
CA VAL A 184 -19.86 13.15 -9.61
C VAL A 184 -18.66 13.55 -10.49
N PRO A 185 -18.67 14.77 -11.07
CA PRO A 185 -17.75 15.11 -12.18
C PRO A 185 -16.27 14.86 -11.89
N HIS A 186 -15.80 15.20 -10.69
CA HIS A 186 -14.39 15.04 -10.31
C HIS A 186 -13.95 13.58 -10.17
N LEU A 187 -14.84 12.64 -9.84
CA LEU A 187 -14.52 11.20 -9.83
C LEU A 187 -14.66 10.58 -11.21
N ARG A 188 -15.68 11.01 -11.97
CA ARG A 188 -15.86 10.63 -13.38
C ARG A 188 -14.62 10.95 -14.21
N GLN A 189 -14.06 12.16 -14.07
CA GLN A 189 -12.84 12.56 -14.77
C GLN A 189 -11.65 11.66 -14.45
N VAL A 190 -11.49 11.23 -13.19
CA VAL A 190 -10.41 10.31 -12.81
C VAL A 190 -10.61 8.94 -13.46
N ALA A 191 -11.84 8.42 -13.48
CA ALA A 191 -12.15 7.16 -14.15
C ALA A 191 -11.91 7.23 -15.66
N LEU A 192 -12.35 8.31 -16.30
CA LEU A 192 -12.20 8.53 -17.74
C LEU A 192 -10.72 8.58 -18.14
N ILE A 193 -9.90 9.35 -17.41
CA ILE A 193 -8.44 9.38 -17.63
C ILE A 193 -7.83 7.99 -17.41
N ALA A 194 -8.27 7.25 -16.39
CA ALA A 194 -7.75 5.91 -16.11
C ALA A 194 -8.03 4.91 -17.24
N LEU A 195 -9.25 4.93 -17.78
CA LEU A 195 -9.67 4.06 -18.88
C LEU A 195 -8.86 4.36 -20.15
N TRP A 196 -8.82 5.62 -20.58
CA TRP A 196 -8.17 6.01 -21.83
C TRP A 196 -6.66 5.93 -21.81
N THR A 197 -6.03 6.20 -20.66
CA THR A 197 -4.57 6.13 -20.54
C THR A 197 -4.08 4.76 -20.07
N MET A 198 -4.98 3.90 -19.60
CA MET A 198 -4.69 2.62 -18.95
C MET A 198 -3.73 2.73 -17.76
N GLN A 199 -3.57 3.90 -17.13
CA GLN A 199 -2.54 4.13 -16.10
C GLN A 199 -3.00 3.81 -14.67
N ARG A 200 -2.02 3.63 -13.76
CA ARG A 200 -2.32 3.33 -12.35
C ARG A 200 -2.85 4.58 -11.65
N GLN A 201 -3.71 4.36 -10.65
CA GLN A 201 -4.30 5.41 -9.82
C GLN A 201 -3.27 6.44 -9.33
N ALA A 202 -2.14 5.98 -8.78
CA ALA A 202 -1.13 6.89 -8.26
C ALA A 202 -0.57 7.81 -9.36
N ASP A 203 -0.27 7.25 -10.53
CA ASP A 203 0.37 7.95 -11.64
C ASP A 203 -0.57 9.04 -12.20
N ILE A 204 -1.85 8.74 -12.41
CA ILE A 204 -2.81 9.71 -12.94
C ILE A 204 -3.17 10.81 -11.94
N LEU A 205 -3.29 10.49 -10.64
CA LEU A 205 -3.61 11.49 -9.61
C LEU A 205 -2.47 12.49 -9.36
N THR A 206 -1.25 12.12 -9.75
CA THR A 206 -0.06 12.99 -9.67
C THR A 206 0.34 13.57 -11.01
N MET A 207 -0.44 13.32 -12.07
CA MET A 207 -0.11 13.75 -13.42
C MET A 207 -0.07 15.29 -13.51
N PRO A 208 1.11 15.88 -13.77
CA PRO A 208 1.22 17.32 -13.90
C PRO A 208 0.57 17.76 -15.21
N THR A 209 0.04 18.97 -15.25
CA THR A 209 -0.57 19.53 -16.48
C THR A 209 0.45 19.64 -17.62
N LEU A 210 1.73 19.87 -17.29
CA LEU A 210 2.85 19.87 -18.24
C LEU A 210 3.10 18.51 -18.92
N ALA A 211 2.55 17.41 -18.39
CA ALA A 211 2.63 16.10 -19.06
C ALA A 211 1.88 16.09 -20.41
N PHE A 212 0.95 17.02 -20.60
CA PHE A 212 0.15 17.15 -21.80
C PHE A 212 0.72 18.23 -22.73
N ASP A 213 1.11 17.86 -23.94
CA ASP A 213 1.72 18.78 -24.93
C ASP A 213 0.70 19.43 -25.88
N GLY A 214 -0.59 19.11 -25.74
CA GLY A 214 -1.65 19.53 -26.67
C GLY A 214 -2.20 18.39 -27.52
N GLN A 215 -1.44 17.30 -27.67
CA GLN A 215 -1.85 16.11 -28.41
C GLN A 215 -1.62 14.80 -27.64
N ARG A 216 -0.57 14.73 -26.83
CA ARG A 216 -0.11 13.52 -26.15
C ARG A 216 0.12 13.78 -24.67
N VAL A 217 -0.04 12.73 -23.88
CA VAL A 217 0.22 12.71 -22.43
C VAL A 217 1.44 11.84 -22.16
N SER A 218 2.47 12.41 -21.54
CA SER A 218 3.72 11.72 -21.19
C SER A 218 3.77 11.38 -19.70
N ILE A 219 3.88 10.10 -19.36
CA ILE A 219 3.77 9.61 -17.97
C ILE A 219 4.98 8.74 -17.63
N LYS A 220 5.61 9.02 -16.49
CA LYS A 220 6.60 8.13 -15.86
C LYS A 220 5.94 7.39 -14.70
N GLN A 221 5.79 6.08 -14.81
CA GLN A 221 5.14 5.25 -13.82
C GLN A 221 5.96 5.17 -12.54
N GLY A 222 5.37 5.47 -11.39
CA GLY A 222 6.07 5.47 -10.11
C GLY A 222 6.48 4.07 -9.62
N LYS A 223 5.70 3.03 -9.97
CA LYS A 223 5.95 1.66 -9.50
C LYS A 223 7.09 0.96 -10.27
N THR A 224 7.10 1.09 -11.59
CA THR A 224 8.00 0.36 -12.50
C THR A 224 9.08 1.23 -13.11
N GLY A 225 8.91 2.56 -13.10
CA GLY A 225 9.81 3.50 -13.78
C GLY A 225 9.57 3.61 -15.29
N ALA A 226 8.66 2.82 -15.86
CA ALA A 226 8.35 2.84 -17.29
C ALA A 226 7.87 4.23 -17.74
N ARG A 227 8.32 4.65 -18.92
CA ARG A 227 7.91 5.91 -19.55
C ARG A 227 6.98 5.59 -20.70
N VAL A 228 5.76 6.12 -20.64
CA VAL A 228 4.73 5.90 -21.65
C VAL A 228 4.29 7.25 -22.22
N ARG A 229 3.95 7.27 -23.51
CA ARG A 229 3.42 8.46 -24.17
C ARG A 229 2.17 8.08 -24.95
N VAL A 230 1.03 8.59 -24.50
CA VAL A 230 -0.29 8.19 -24.99
C VAL A 230 -0.88 9.33 -25.80
N VAL A 231 -1.45 9.04 -26.97
CA VAL A 231 -2.24 10.04 -27.73
C VAL A 231 -3.51 10.33 -26.95
N ALA A 232 -3.80 11.60 -26.72
CA ALA A 232 -5.00 11.98 -25.98
C ALA A 232 -6.24 11.72 -26.84
N ALA A 233 -7.12 10.85 -26.35
CA ALA A 233 -8.40 10.59 -27.00
C ALA A 233 -9.33 11.82 -26.90
N PRO A 234 -10.23 12.02 -27.88
CA PRO A 234 -11.19 13.13 -27.86
C PRO A 234 -11.93 13.29 -26.53
N ASP A 235 -12.30 12.18 -25.90
CA ASP A 235 -13.05 12.15 -24.64
C ASP A 235 -12.29 12.72 -23.44
N ILE A 236 -10.95 12.59 -23.42
CA ILE A 236 -10.11 13.13 -22.33
C ILE A 236 -9.54 14.52 -22.64
N MET A 237 -9.62 14.97 -23.89
CA MET A 237 -9.12 16.28 -24.32
C MET A 237 -9.75 17.45 -23.54
N PRO A 238 -11.08 17.49 -23.30
CA PRO A 238 -11.68 18.56 -22.49
C PRO A 238 -11.09 18.65 -21.08
N VAL A 239 -10.83 17.50 -20.44
CA VAL A 239 -10.26 17.45 -19.08
C VAL A 239 -8.82 18.00 -19.08
N LEU A 240 -8.03 17.61 -20.08
CA LEU A 240 -6.64 18.02 -20.23
C LEU A 240 -6.50 19.51 -20.58
N ARG A 241 -7.33 20.02 -21.51
CA ARG A 241 -7.34 21.43 -21.91
C ARG A 241 -7.80 22.32 -20.77
N LYS A 242 -8.91 21.98 -20.10
CA LYS A 242 -9.40 22.73 -18.94
C LYS A 242 -8.35 22.85 -17.84
N ALA A 243 -7.56 21.80 -17.59
CA ALA A 243 -6.49 21.88 -16.61
C ALA A 243 -5.37 22.86 -17.00
N LYS A 244 -5.08 23.01 -18.30
CA LYS A 244 -4.16 24.04 -18.82
C LYS A 244 -4.75 25.44 -18.73
N GLU A 245 -5.99 25.61 -19.17
CA GLU A 245 -6.71 26.89 -19.15
C GLU A 245 -6.86 27.43 -17.73
N ASP A 246 -7.17 26.56 -16.77
CA ASP A 246 -7.28 26.91 -15.35
C ASP A 246 -5.89 26.98 -14.64
N GLU A 247 -4.79 26.90 -15.39
CA GLU A 247 -3.39 26.95 -14.89
C GLU A 247 -3.10 26.01 -13.70
N ARG A 248 -3.73 24.83 -13.71
CA ARG A 248 -3.61 23.88 -12.59
C ARG A 248 -2.24 23.23 -12.58
N GLN A 249 -1.71 22.98 -11.39
CA GLN A 249 -0.49 22.17 -11.22
C GLN A 249 -0.68 20.73 -11.73
N ARG A 250 -1.86 20.15 -11.50
CA ARG A 250 -2.21 18.77 -11.90
C ARG A 250 -3.48 18.75 -12.72
N VAL A 251 -3.58 17.74 -13.59
CA VAL A 251 -4.74 17.53 -14.45
C VAL A 251 -6.00 17.24 -13.62
N LEU A 252 -5.87 16.36 -12.63
CA LEU A 252 -6.99 15.87 -11.82
C LEU A 252 -6.99 16.51 -10.43
N VAL A 253 -8.11 17.15 -10.09
CA VAL A 253 -8.35 17.81 -8.79
C VAL A 253 -9.61 17.25 -8.12
N ASN A 254 -9.72 17.44 -6.81
CA ASN A 254 -10.88 17.03 -6.03
C ASN A 254 -12.03 18.05 -6.13
N SER A 255 -13.12 17.80 -5.40
CA SER A 255 -14.29 18.70 -5.36
C SER A 255 -13.99 20.13 -4.89
N PHE A 256 -12.87 20.35 -4.20
CA PHE A 256 -12.42 21.66 -3.73
C PHE A 256 -11.40 22.31 -4.66
N GLY A 257 -11.15 21.73 -5.85
CA GLY A 257 -10.11 22.20 -6.77
C GLY A 257 -8.68 21.89 -6.31
N GLN A 258 -8.50 21.08 -5.26
CA GLN A 258 -7.20 20.75 -4.70
C GLN A 258 -6.65 19.43 -5.26
N ASN A 259 -5.33 19.28 -5.20
CA ASN A 259 -4.64 18.05 -5.58
C ASN A 259 -5.15 16.83 -4.79
N TRP A 260 -5.40 15.73 -5.48
CA TRP A 260 -5.76 14.48 -4.83
C TRP A 260 -4.63 13.91 -3.97
N THR A 261 -5.00 13.46 -2.77
CA THR A 261 -4.22 12.46 -2.04
C THR A 261 -4.73 11.05 -2.39
N SER A 262 -3.86 10.05 -2.33
CA SER A 262 -4.24 8.67 -2.65
C SER A 262 -5.31 8.12 -1.68
N SER A 263 -5.22 8.46 -0.39
CA SER A 263 -6.22 8.11 0.63
C SER A 263 -7.54 8.85 0.44
N GLY A 264 -7.48 10.17 0.19
CA GLY A 264 -8.66 11.00 -0.07
C GLY A 264 -9.45 10.49 -1.27
N PHE A 265 -8.77 10.20 -2.39
CA PHE A 265 -9.41 9.62 -3.56
C PHE A 265 -10.09 8.29 -3.24
N ARG A 266 -9.40 7.37 -2.56
CA ARG A 266 -9.99 6.05 -2.21
C ARG A 266 -11.22 6.18 -1.32
N ALA A 267 -11.24 7.14 -0.40
CA ALA A 267 -12.39 7.40 0.46
C ALA A 267 -13.58 7.93 -0.37
N SER A 268 -13.35 8.95 -1.21
CA SER A 268 -14.39 9.49 -2.10
C SER A 268 -14.89 8.46 -3.10
N TRP A 269 -13.99 7.71 -3.73
CA TRP A 269 -14.34 6.63 -4.67
C TRP A 269 -15.22 5.57 -4.00
N ARG A 270 -14.87 5.11 -2.80
CA ARG A 270 -15.69 4.12 -2.08
C ARG A 270 -17.10 4.64 -1.78
N LYS A 271 -17.21 5.91 -1.34
CA LYS A 271 -18.50 6.55 -1.08
C LYS A 271 -19.34 6.60 -2.36
N GLU A 272 -18.71 6.92 -3.48
CA GLU A 272 -19.37 7.02 -4.77
C GLU A 272 -19.82 5.68 -5.32
N MET A 273 -18.98 4.64 -5.23
CA MET A 273 -19.35 3.29 -5.66
C MET A 273 -20.54 2.77 -4.85
N LYS A 274 -20.60 3.09 -3.56
CA LYS A 274 -21.76 2.79 -2.72
C LYS A 274 -23.01 3.55 -3.18
N ARG A 275 -22.89 4.84 -3.52
CA ARG A 275 -24.01 5.66 -4.02
C ARG A 275 -24.57 5.14 -5.34
N LEU A 276 -23.68 4.70 -6.24
CA LEU A 276 -24.04 4.13 -7.54
C LEU A 276 -24.40 2.64 -7.47
N ASP A 277 -24.36 2.01 -6.30
CA ASP A 277 -24.55 0.57 -6.10
C ASP A 277 -23.65 -0.32 -6.98
N ILE A 278 -22.42 0.13 -7.25
CA ILE A 278 -21.43 -0.62 -8.03
C ILE A 278 -20.63 -1.53 -7.08
N LYS A 279 -20.65 -2.84 -7.34
CA LYS A 279 -20.07 -3.89 -6.49
C LYS A 279 -19.18 -4.86 -7.28
N GLY A 280 -18.35 -5.63 -6.59
CA GLY A 280 -17.46 -6.65 -7.18
C GLY A 280 -16.18 -6.10 -7.83
N VAL A 281 -16.21 -4.86 -8.27
CA VAL A 281 -15.10 -4.18 -8.96
C VAL A 281 -14.43 -3.11 -8.09
N THR A 282 -13.20 -2.79 -8.43
CA THR A 282 -12.40 -1.73 -7.82
C THR A 282 -11.87 -0.79 -8.88
N PHE A 283 -11.39 0.39 -8.45
CA PHE A 283 -10.73 1.33 -9.35
C PHE A 283 -9.54 0.71 -10.10
N HIS A 284 -8.81 -0.21 -9.45
CA HIS A 284 -7.66 -0.85 -10.09
C HIS A 284 -8.05 -1.70 -11.29
N ASP A 285 -9.24 -2.30 -11.24
CA ASP A 285 -9.73 -3.21 -12.28
C ASP A 285 -10.10 -2.45 -13.57
N LEU A 286 -10.29 -1.12 -13.51
CA LEU A 286 -10.47 -0.26 -14.71
C LEU A 286 -9.30 -0.38 -15.69
N ARG A 287 -8.09 -0.66 -15.20
CA ARG A 287 -6.91 -0.85 -16.06
C ARG A 287 -6.97 -2.14 -16.86
N GLY A 288 -7.37 -3.26 -16.23
CA GLY A 288 -7.59 -4.53 -16.93
C GLY A 288 -8.76 -4.43 -17.91
N THR A 289 -9.84 -3.79 -17.45
CA THR A 289 -11.02 -3.42 -18.24
C THR A 289 -10.63 -2.68 -19.52
N ALA A 290 -9.89 -1.58 -19.43
CA ALA A 290 -9.45 -0.82 -20.59
C ALA A 290 -8.53 -1.60 -21.55
N ILE A 291 -7.63 -2.42 -21.02
CA ILE A 291 -6.75 -3.29 -21.81
C ILE A 291 -7.57 -4.29 -22.64
N THR A 292 -8.51 -4.98 -21.99
CA THR A 292 -9.41 -5.92 -22.66
C THR A 292 -10.22 -5.24 -23.77
N TYR A 293 -10.75 -4.04 -23.51
CA TYR A 293 -11.53 -3.32 -24.51
C TYR A 293 -10.74 -2.83 -25.70
N ALA A 294 -9.57 -2.25 -25.45
CA ALA A 294 -8.69 -1.84 -26.54
C ALA A 294 -8.33 -3.04 -27.42
N TYR A 295 -8.04 -4.19 -26.83
CA TYR A 295 -7.73 -5.39 -27.60
C TYR A 295 -8.92 -5.83 -28.48
N ALA A 296 -10.12 -5.82 -27.94
CA ALA A 296 -11.31 -6.25 -28.69
C ALA A 296 -11.64 -5.34 -29.89
N ASN A 297 -11.39 -4.03 -29.78
CA ASN A 297 -11.93 -3.04 -30.73
C ASN A 297 -10.88 -2.41 -31.65
N LEU A 298 -9.59 -2.64 -31.42
CA LEU A 298 -8.58 -2.23 -32.38
C LEU A 298 -8.77 -3.03 -33.67
N ASP A 299 -8.80 -2.36 -34.82
CA ASP A 299 -8.80 -3.01 -36.12
C ASP A 299 -7.34 -3.19 -36.60
N ARG A 300 -6.67 -4.18 -36.00
CA ARG A 300 -5.24 -4.48 -36.18
C ARG A 300 -4.99 -5.98 -35.99
N SER A 301 -3.83 -6.48 -36.40
CA SER A 301 -3.46 -7.88 -36.11
C SER A 301 -3.26 -8.11 -34.60
N HIS A 302 -3.31 -9.38 -34.16
CA HIS A 302 -3.11 -9.76 -32.76
C HIS A 302 -1.82 -9.16 -32.17
N ASP A 303 -0.70 -9.36 -32.85
CA ASP A 303 0.62 -8.92 -32.38
C ASP A 303 0.72 -7.39 -32.29
N GLU A 304 0.14 -6.67 -33.26
CA GLU A 304 0.09 -5.21 -33.23
C GLU A 304 -0.77 -4.68 -32.08
N LYS A 305 -1.89 -5.34 -31.76
CA LYS A 305 -2.73 -5.00 -30.60
C LYS A 305 -1.95 -5.18 -29.30
N ILE A 306 -1.34 -6.34 -29.09
CA ILE A 306 -0.56 -6.64 -27.88
C ILE A 306 0.57 -5.62 -27.73
N LYS A 307 1.31 -5.34 -28.81
CA LYS A 307 2.38 -4.36 -28.82
C LYS A 307 1.87 -2.98 -28.41
N LEU A 308 0.87 -2.44 -29.11
CA LEU A 308 0.32 -1.10 -28.83
C LEU A 308 -0.21 -0.98 -27.40
N ILE A 309 -0.96 -1.98 -26.92
CA ILE A 309 -1.53 -1.97 -25.57
C ILE A 309 -0.42 -2.08 -24.51
N SER A 310 0.62 -2.89 -24.75
CA SER A 310 1.76 -3.00 -23.85
C SER A 310 2.52 -1.66 -23.73
N GLU A 311 2.69 -0.94 -24.84
CA GLU A 311 3.34 0.37 -24.89
C GLU A 311 2.52 1.45 -24.16
N ILE A 312 1.21 1.49 -24.38
CA ILE A 312 0.31 2.45 -23.71
C ILE A 312 0.24 2.16 -22.22
N SER A 313 -0.03 0.91 -21.85
CA SER A 313 -0.24 0.53 -20.45
C SER A 313 1.10 0.45 -19.68
N GLY A 314 2.24 0.26 -20.34
CA GLY A 314 3.54 0.05 -19.70
C GLY A 314 3.67 -1.32 -19.02
N HIS A 315 3.06 -2.35 -19.61
CA HIS A 315 3.31 -3.76 -19.27
C HIS A 315 4.35 -4.35 -20.23
N SER A 316 4.94 -5.51 -19.88
CA SER A 316 5.54 -6.35 -20.92
C SER A 316 4.43 -6.90 -21.83
N GLN A 317 4.81 -7.36 -23.04
CA GLN A 317 3.86 -8.00 -23.95
C GLN A 317 3.23 -9.24 -23.30
N ASP A 318 4.02 -10.10 -22.67
CA ASP A 318 3.54 -11.28 -21.94
C ASP A 318 2.54 -10.94 -20.83
N ASP A 319 2.78 -9.87 -20.06
CA ASP A 319 1.85 -9.45 -19.00
C ASP A 319 0.55 -8.91 -19.59
N ALA A 320 0.62 -8.14 -20.69
CA ALA A 320 -0.55 -7.62 -21.37
C ALA A 320 -1.38 -8.77 -21.97
N GLU A 321 -0.71 -9.72 -22.63
CA GLU A 321 -1.32 -10.90 -23.21
C GLU A 321 -1.97 -11.79 -22.13
N SER A 322 -1.31 -11.96 -20.97
CA SER A 322 -1.88 -12.69 -19.83
C SER A 322 -3.17 -12.07 -19.31
N ILE A 323 -3.30 -10.74 -19.34
CA ILE A 323 -4.55 -10.04 -18.99
C ILE A 323 -5.61 -10.32 -20.07
N ILE A 324 -5.25 -10.17 -21.33
CA ILE A 324 -6.17 -10.28 -22.47
C ILE A 324 -6.72 -11.71 -22.62
N ARG A 325 -5.86 -12.72 -22.53
CA ARG A 325 -6.25 -14.15 -22.64
C ARG A 325 -7.30 -14.56 -21.60
N LYS A 326 -7.33 -13.90 -20.43
CA LYS A 326 -8.36 -14.14 -19.42
C LYS A 326 -9.74 -13.62 -19.81
N HIS A 327 -9.83 -12.75 -20.81
CA HIS A 327 -11.03 -11.99 -21.18
C HIS A 327 -11.37 -12.03 -22.67
N TYR A 328 -10.89 -13.06 -23.39
CA TYR A 328 -10.96 -13.15 -24.85
C TYR A 328 -12.40 -13.02 -25.45
N LEU A 329 -13.46 -13.11 -24.62
CA LEU A 329 -14.87 -13.08 -25.02
C LEU A 329 -15.66 -11.82 -24.64
N ALA A 330 -15.09 -10.84 -23.91
CA ALA A 330 -15.90 -9.81 -23.21
C ALA A 330 -15.99 -8.42 -23.88
N GLY A 331 -15.62 -8.29 -25.16
CA GLY A 331 -15.08 -7.05 -25.70
C GLY A 331 -16.00 -5.98 -26.32
N GLN A 332 -17.15 -6.34 -26.90
CA GLN A 332 -17.89 -5.39 -27.77
C GLN A 332 -18.82 -4.45 -26.99
N GLU A 333 -19.54 -4.97 -25.99
CA GLU A 333 -20.65 -4.24 -25.35
C GLU A 333 -20.19 -2.97 -24.64
N VAL A 334 -19.00 -2.98 -24.03
CA VAL A 334 -18.57 -1.95 -23.06
C VAL A 334 -17.88 -0.73 -23.67
N ILE A 335 -17.41 -0.82 -24.92
CA ILE A 335 -17.01 0.41 -25.63
C ILE A 335 -18.24 1.25 -25.94
N ASP A 336 -19.38 0.61 -26.22
CA ASP A 336 -20.62 1.33 -26.37
C ASP A 336 -21.00 2.03 -25.06
N ALA A 337 -20.77 1.47 -23.86
CA ALA A 337 -20.88 2.22 -22.60
C ALA A 337 -19.98 3.45 -22.56
N ILE A 338 -18.71 3.31 -22.90
CA ILE A 338 -17.74 4.41 -22.80
C ILE A 338 -18.17 5.54 -23.72
N GLY A 339 -18.54 5.25 -24.96
CA GLY A 339 -19.02 6.25 -25.93
C GLY A 339 -20.41 6.81 -25.62
N ARG A 340 -21.37 5.98 -25.17
CA ARG A 340 -22.69 6.44 -24.74
C ARG A 340 -22.60 7.36 -23.51
N GLY A 341 -21.67 7.08 -22.60
CA GLY A 341 -21.45 7.85 -21.38
C GLY A 341 -20.81 9.21 -21.62
N THR A 342 -19.98 9.36 -22.66
CA THR A 342 -19.29 10.62 -22.98
C THR A 342 -20.13 11.56 -23.84
N ASN A 343 -21.05 11.04 -24.66
CA ASN A 343 -21.94 11.84 -25.51
C ASN A 343 -23.17 12.46 -24.80
N LYS A 344 -23.43 12.10 -23.53
CA LYS A 344 -24.60 12.59 -22.75
C LYS A 344 -24.24 13.64 -21.68
N ALA A 345 -23.00 14.12 -21.63
CA ALA A 345 -22.49 15.01 -20.57
C ALA A 345 -22.38 16.47 -21.00
#